data_AF-A0A266Q885-F1
#
_entry.id   AF-A0A266Q885-F1
#
_cell.length_a   1.000
_cell.length_b   1.000
_cell.length_c   1.000
_cell.angle_alpha   90.00
_cell.angle_beta   90.00
_cell.angle_gamma   90.00
#
_symmetry.space_group_name_H-M   'P 1'
#
loop_
_entity.id
_entity.type
_entity.pdbx_description
1 polymer ?
#
loop_
_entity_poly.entity_id
_entity_poly.type
_entity_poly.pdbx_seq_one_letter_code
_entity_poly.pdbx_strand_id
1 'polypeptide(L)' 'MPTLIVHDVDAAIVAALQARADKENTSVEIEHLKILHNVLSKPAKKSFAEALLSIPPAGIDTDFDRIQ' A
#
# COMPACT_ATOMS: atom_id res chain seq x y z
N MET A 1 15.68 -13.92 8.87
CA MET A 1 15.18 -12.83 8.01
C MET A 1 14.75 -13.46 6.69
N PRO A 2 13.59 -13.11 6.11
CA PRO A 2 13.22 -13.63 4.80
C PRO A 2 14.13 -13.02 3.73
N THR A 3 14.67 -13.85 2.84
CA THR A 3 15.47 -13.43 1.70
C THR A 3 14.74 -13.81 0.42
N LEU A 4 14.59 -12.86 -0.51
CA LEU A 4 14.00 -13.06 -1.82
C LEU A 4 15.08 -12.92 -2.88
N ILE A 5 15.32 -13.97 -3.67
CA ILE A 5 16.25 -13.93 -4.79
C ILE A 5 15.43 -14.12 -6.07
N VAL A 6 15.52 -13.16 -6.97
CA VAL A 6 14.83 -13.19 -8.27
C VAL A 6 15.86 -13.47 -9.36
N HIS A 7 15.59 -14.49 -10.17
CA HIS A 7 16.43 -14.88 -11.30
C HIS A 7 15.74 -14.49 -12.62
N ASP A 8 16.52 -14.43 -13.70
CA ASP A 8 16.02 -14.20 -15.07
C ASP A 8 15.22 -12.90 -15.26
N VAL A 9 15.67 -11.80 -14.63
CA VAL A 9 15.06 -10.48 -14.79
C VAL A 9 15.53 -9.82 -16.08
N ASP A 10 14.59 -9.26 -16.84
CA ASP A 10 14.88 -8.50 -18.04
C ASP A 10 15.84 -7.32 -17.73
N ALA A 11 16.90 -7.19 -18.53
CA ALA A 11 17.90 -6.13 -18.40
C ALA A 11 17.28 -4.72 -18.43
N ALA A 12 16.19 -4.53 -19.20
CA ALA A 12 15.46 -3.26 -19.24
C ALA A 12 14.84 -2.92 -17.88
N ILE A 13 14.36 -3.92 -17.13
CA ILE A 13 13.79 -3.72 -15.79
C ILE A 13 14.89 -3.34 -14.81
N VAL A 14 16.04 -4.01 -14.86
CA VAL A 14 17.19 -3.69 -14.00
C VAL A 14 17.69 -2.26 -14.26
N ALA A 15 17.79 -1.86 -15.53
CA ALA A 15 18.19 -0.51 -15.90
C ALA A 15 17.21 0.56 -15.40
N ALA A 16 15.90 0.32 -15.53
CA ALA A 16 14.87 1.23 -15.01
C ALA A 16 14.92 1.34 -13.47
N LEU A 17 15.17 0.22 -12.79
CA LEU A 17 15.30 0.18 -11.34
C LEU A 17 16.53 0.95 -10.86
N GLN A 18 17.67 0.81 -11.54
CA GLN A 18 18.89 1.58 -11.27
C GLN A 18 18.68 3.08 -11.44
N ALA A 19 18.13 3.51 -12.58
CA ALA A 19 17.87 4.92 -12.85
C ALA A 19 16.96 5.56 -11.79
N ARG A 20 15.99 4.79 -11.28
CA ARG A 20 15.11 5.23 -10.20
C ARG A 20 15.82 5.31 -8.86
N ALA A 21 16.67 4.33 -8.54
CA ALA A 21 17.48 4.33 -7.34
C ALA A 21 18.46 5.53 -7.30
N ASP A 22 19.10 5.83 -8.43
CA ASP A 22 20.00 6.98 -8.59
C ASP A 22 19.26 8.31 -8.35
N LYS A 23 18.04 8.44 -8.89
CA LYS A 23 17.20 9.63 -8.68
C LYS A 23 16.85 9.85 -7.21
N GLU A 24 16.53 8.77 -6.51
CA GLU A 24 16.17 8.80 -5.08
C GLU A 24 17.40 8.81 -4.16
N ASN A 25 18.63 8.79 -4.71
CA ASN A 25 19.89 8.63 -3.96
C ASN A 25 19.85 7.42 -3.01
N THR A 26 19.24 6.31 -3.45
CA THR A 26 19.13 5.08 -2.66
C THR A 26 19.71 3.88 -3.39
N SER A 27 19.90 2.76 -2.68
CA SER A 27 20.28 1.50 -3.30
C SER A 27 19.13 0.92 -4.13
N VAL A 28 19.48 0.24 -5.21
CA VAL A 28 18.57 -0.56 -6.04
C VAL A 28 17.74 -1.53 -5.22
N GLU A 29 18.35 -2.17 -4.21
CA GLU A 29 17.67 -3.10 -3.31
C GLU A 29 16.59 -2.39 -2.49
N ILE A 30 16.91 -1.21 -1.95
CA ILE A 30 15.96 -0.41 -1.17
C ILE A 30 14.80 0.06 -2.05
N GLU A 31 15.09 0.51 -3.28
CA GLU A 31 14.05 0.93 -4.20
C GLU A 31 13.17 -0.24 -4.64
N HIS A 32 13.75 -1.41 -4.86
CA HIS A 32 13.01 -2.65 -5.11
C HIS A 32 12.07 -2.99 -3.95
N LEU A 33 12.58 -2.97 -2.72
CA LEU A 33 11.80 -3.24 -1.52
C LEU A 33 10.68 -2.22 -1.33
N LYS A 34 10.92 -0.93 -1.60
CA LYS A 34 9.88 0.11 -1.58
C LYS A 34 8.77 -0.19 -2.59
N ILE A 35 9.12 -0.58 -3.82
CA ILE A 35 8.14 -0.94 -4.84
C ILE A 35 7.32 -2.15 -4.39
N LEU A 36 7.98 -3.21 -3.91
CA LEU A 36 7.30 -4.40 -3.39
C LEU A 36 6.38 -4.05 -2.23
N HIS A 37 6.84 -3.24 -1.28
CA HIS A 37 6.03 -2.77 -0.17
C HIS A 37 4.83 -1.98 -0.68
N ASN A 38 5.01 -1.01 -1.57
CA ASN A 38 3.90 -0.19 -2.07
C ASN A 38 2.86 -0.99 -2.86
N VAL A 39 3.27 -2.03 -3.59
CA VAL A 39 2.37 -2.85 -4.42
C VAL A 39 1.70 -3.95 -3.59
N LEU A 40 2.44 -4.58 -2.68
CA LEU A 40 1.96 -5.75 -1.93
C LEU A 40 1.37 -5.41 -0.57
N SER A 41 1.77 -4.29 0.05
CA SER A 41 1.14 -3.77 1.26
C SER A 41 -0.21 -3.17 0.89
N LYS A 42 -1.23 -4.03 0.85
CA LYS A 42 -2.62 -3.59 0.87
C LYS A 42 -2.81 -2.73 2.13
N PRO A 43 -3.60 -1.64 2.09
CA PRO A 43 -3.99 -0.96 3.31
C PRO A 43 -4.55 -2.01 4.25
N ALA A 44 -4.15 -1.95 5.53
CA ALA A 44 -4.63 -2.88 6.54
C ALA A 44 -6.15 -2.98 6.41
N LYS A 45 -6.63 -4.19 6.08
CA LYS A 45 -8.08 -4.40 5.96
C LYS A 45 -8.63 -4.15 7.36
N LYS A 46 -9.30 -3.01 7.54
CA LYS A 46 -10.14 -2.80 8.72
C LYS A 46 -11.18 -3.91 8.72
N SER A 47 -11.31 -4.61 9.83
CA SER A 47 -12.50 -5.42 10.10
C SER A 47 -13.75 -4.53 10.02
N PHE A 48 -14.91 -5.14 9.80
CA PHE A 48 -16.17 -4.42 9.76
C PHE A 48 -16.38 -3.55 11.02
N ALA A 49 -15.99 -4.06 12.19
CA ALA A 49 -16.03 -3.34 13.45
C ALA A 49 -15.08 -2.12 13.47
N GLU A 50 -13.83 -2.26 13.03
CA GLU A 50 -12.87 -1.15 12.96
C GLU A 50 -13.29 -0.07 11.96
N ALA A 51 -13.97 -0.48 10.87
CA ALA A 51 -14.54 0.46 9.90
C ALA A 51 -15.66 1.28 10.55
N LEU A 52 -16.61 0.62 11.24
CA LEU A 52 -17.71 1.28 11.97
C LEU A 52 -17.19 2.24 13.05
N LEU A 53 -16.20 1.83 13.85
CA LEU A 53 -15.61 2.69 14.89
C LEU A 53 -14.86 3.91 14.32
N SER A 54 -14.44 3.85 13.05
CA SER A 54 -13.81 4.99 12.38
C SER A 54 -14.79 5.96 11.74
N ILE A 55 -16.09 5.68 11.78
CA ILE A 55 -17.13 6.60 11.30
C ILE A 55 -17.23 7.75 12.32
N PRO A 56 -17.00 9.01 11.91
CA PRO A 56 -17.18 10.15 12.80
C PRO A 56 -18.65 10.26 13.22
N PRO A 57 -18.95 10.72 14.44
CA PRO A 57 -20.33 10.96 14.85
C PRO A 57 -20.94 12.02 13.91
N ALA A 58 -21.88 11.60 13.07
CA ALA A 58 -22.56 12.43 12.11
C ALA A 58 -24.03 12.01 12.03
N GLY A 59 -24.93 12.99 12.00
CA GLY A 59 -26.37 12.77 11.98
C GLY A 59 -27.02 12.85 13.36
N ILE A 60 -28.34 12.95 13.35
CA ILE A 60 -29.23 12.91 14.52
C ILE A 60 -30.22 11.77 14.32
N ASP A 61 -30.71 11.16 15.40
CA ASP A 61 -31.59 9.97 15.32
C ASP A 61 -32.81 10.19 14.40
N THR A 62 -33.28 11.43 14.27
CA THR A 62 -34.38 11.82 13.37
C THR A 62 -34.08 11.57 11.88
N ASP A 63 -32.81 11.43 11.50
CA ASP A 63 -32.41 11.07 10.12
C ASP A 63 -32.86 9.65 9.75
N PHE A 64 -33.18 8.80 10.74
CA PHE A 64 -33.65 7.42 10.55
C PHE A 64 -35.16 7.26 10.76
N ASP A 65 -35.89 8.35 11.04
CA ASP A 65 -37.34 8.28 11.24
C ASP A 65 -38.04 7.88 9.95
N ARG A 66 -38.91 6.87 10.03
CA ARG A 66 -39.72 6.45 8.88
C ARG A 66 -40.85 7.44 8.67
N ILE A 67 -40.84 8.10 7.52
CA ILE A 67 -42.00 8.83 7.02
C ILE A 67 -43.01 7.79 6.51
N GLN A 68 -44.19 7.74 7.11
CA GLN A 68 -45.27 6.80 6.80
C GLN A 68 -46.29 7.43 5.86
#